data_AF-A0A9D9AH88-F1
#
_entry.id   AF-A0A9D9AH88-F1
#
_cell.length_a   1.000
_cell.length_b   1.000
_cell.length_c   1.000
_cell.angle_alpha   90.00
_cell.angle_beta   90.00
_cell.angle_gamma   90.00
#
_symmetry.space_group_name_H-M   'P 1'
#
loop_
_entity.id
_entity.type
_entity.pdbx_description
1 polymer ?
#
loop_
_entity_poly.entity_id
_entity_poly.type
_entity_poly.pdbx_seq_one_letter_code
_entity_poly.pdbx_strand_id
1 'polypeptide(L)'
;MAKTKEATPIDANLRAPALALRAYEREIEKLLEGSGTPLARQDAVQLSSIHSYTILLFLADFASSDLTEKQFAALLARHEVDTPGNLKIFPNLSQSALFEIFGNIGVSRETIRRLLILLSQHGLVDRVSKGPPFPDQLGISKSGIKLIGRVGKKLVKEIGKEKAFAYL
;
A
#
# COMPACT_ATOMS: atom_id res chain seq x y z
N MET A 1 -19.93 39.11 14.80
CA MET A 1 -20.54 37.79 14.52
C MET A 1 -19.58 37.02 13.62
N ALA A 2 -18.97 35.95 14.14
CA ALA A 2 -18.05 35.12 13.36
C ALA A 2 -18.87 34.27 12.38
N LYS A 3 -18.60 34.41 11.07
CA LYS A 3 -19.19 33.55 10.05
C LYS A 3 -18.70 32.13 10.26
N THR A 4 -19.59 31.26 10.74
CA THR A 4 -19.38 29.82 10.74
C THR A 4 -19.04 29.41 9.32
N LYS A 5 -17.80 28.94 9.08
CA LYS A 5 -17.46 28.28 7.82
C LYS A 5 -18.24 26.98 7.82
N GLU A 6 -19.38 26.95 7.14
CA GLU A 6 -20.03 25.71 6.76
C GLU A 6 -19.03 24.92 5.91
N ALA A 7 -18.49 23.87 6.51
CA ALA A 7 -17.64 22.92 5.80
C ALA A 7 -18.52 22.25 4.76
N THR A 8 -18.21 22.47 3.48
CA THR A 8 -18.88 21.82 2.36
C THR A 8 -18.87 20.31 2.60
N PRO A 9 -20.01 19.60 2.56
CA PRO A 9 -20.02 18.16 2.80
C PRO A 9 -19.18 17.49 1.71
N ILE A 10 -18.06 16.90 2.14
CA ILE A 10 -17.22 16.08 1.26
C ILE A 10 -18.07 14.89 0.80
N ASP A 11 -18.09 14.65 -0.50
CA ASP A 11 -18.76 13.50 -1.12
C ASP A 11 -18.42 12.21 -0.36
N ALA A 12 -19.45 11.44 0.01
CA ALA A 12 -19.29 10.20 0.77
C ALA A 12 -18.34 9.19 0.08
N ASN A 13 -18.29 9.22 -1.26
CA ASN A 13 -17.39 8.39 -2.06
C ASN A 13 -15.92 8.84 -2.00
N LEU A 14 -15.67 10.14 -1.82
CA LEU A 14 -14.32 10.68 -1.63
C LEU A 14 -13.84 10.57 -0.17
N ARG A 15 -14.77 10.43 0.76
CA ARG A 15 -14.51 10.38 2.19
C ARG A 15 -13.80 9.08 2.62
N ALA A 16 -14.22 7.93 2.11
CA ALA A 16 -13.63 6.65 2.50
C ALA A 16 -12.15 6.49 2.10
N PRO A 17 -11.72 6.85 0.86
CA PRO A 17 -10.30 6.86 0.50
C PRO A 17 -9.46 7.83 1.33
N ALA A 18 -9.97 9.03 1.62
CA ALA A 18 -9.28 10.03 2.42
C ALA A 18 -9.07 9.57 3.88
N LEU A 19 -10.09 8.95 4.48
CA LEU A 19 -9.98 8.36 5.81
C LEU A 19 -9.01 7.18 5.84
N ALA A 20 -8.99 6.35 4.79
CA ALA A 20 -8.07 5.23 4.67
C ALA A 20 -6.61 5.70 4.63
N LEU A 21 -6.31 6.72 3.83
CA LEU A 21 -4.98 7.33 3.77
C LEU A 21 -4.58 7.93 5.12
N ARG A 22 -5.47 8.68 5.77
CA ARG A 22 -5.19 9.26 7.10
C ARG A 22 -4.96 8.18 8.17
N ALA A 23 -5.72 7.09 8.12
CA ALA A 23 -5.54 5.97 9.02
C ALA A 23 -4.20 5.25 8.80
N TYR A 24 -3.78 5.15 7.53
CA TYR A 24 -2.49 4.62 7.11
C TYR A 24 -1.32 5.49 7.55
N GLU A 25 -1.36 6.81 7.27
CA GLU A 25 -0.36 7.79 7.73
C GLU A 25 -0.09 7.65 9.24
N ARG A 26 -1.15 7.60 10.05
CA ARG A 26 -1.04 7.41 11.50
C ARG A 26 -0.42 6.08 11.93
N GLU A 27 -0.59 5.01 11.15
CA GLU A 27 0.03 3.72 11.47
C GLU A 27 1.49 3.65 11.03
N ILE A 28 1.86 4.38 9.96
CA ILE A 28 3.25 4.59 9.55
C ILE A 28 4.00 5.46 10.57
N GLU A 29 3.39 6.55 11.06
CA GLU A 29 3.97 7.37 12.13
C GLU A 29 4.31 6.52 13.36
N LYS A 30 3.38 5.69 13.84
CA LYS A 30 3.62 4.78 14.97
C LYS A 30 4.70 3.74 14.70
N LEU A 31 4.76 3.21 13.47
CA LEU A 31 5.80 2.26 13.08
C LEU A 31 7.19 2.91 13.22
N LEU A 32 7.30 4.18 12.85
CA LEU A 32 8.55 4.93 12.80
C LEU A 32 8.92 5.58 14.13
N GLU A 33 7.96 5.97 14.96
CA GLU A 33 8.21 6.42 16.34
C GLU A 33 8.95 5.36 17.17
N GLY A 34 8.72 4.07 16.90
CA GLY A 34 9.46 2.97 17.53
C GLY A 34 10.92 2.84 17.10
N SER A 35 11.36 3.57 16.06
CA SER A 35 12.69 3.42 15.45
C SER A 35 13.74 4.46 15.91
N GLY A 36 13.32 5.56 16.54
CA GLY A 36 14.20 6.52 17.23
C GLY A 36 15.28 7.25 16.42
N THR A 37 15.29 7.19 15.07
CA THR A 37 16.36 7.79 14.24
C THR A 37 15.88 9.01 13.43
N PRO A 38 16.74 10.02 13.17
CA PRO A 38 16.40 11.20 12.35
C PRO A 38 16.01 10.87 10.90
N LEU A 39 16.58 9.80 10.34
CA LEU A 39 16.22 9.26 9.02
C LEU A 39 14.74 8.85 8.94
N ALA A 40 14.15 8.43 10.06
CA ALA A 40 12.75 8.03 10.15
C ALA A 40 11.76 9.13 9.76
N ARG A 41 12.12 10.42 9.86
CA ARG A 41 11.24 11.52 9.44
C ARG A 41 11.15 11.68 7.92
N GLN A 42 12.25 11.49 7.20
CA GLN A 42 12.24 11.54 5.74
C GLN A 42 11.59 10.28 5.17
N ASP A 43 11.87 9.14 5.78
CA ASP A 43 11.24 7.86 5.42
C ASP A 43 9.74 7.90 5.70
N ALA A 44 9.29 8.56 6.78
CA ALA A 44 7.87 8.76 7.08
C ALA A 44 7.11 9.39 5.93
N VAL A 45 7.62 10.48 5.35
CA VAL A 45 6.97 11.19 4.24
C VAL A 45 6.83 10.30 3.01
N GLN A 46 7.85 9.49 2.71
CA GLN A 46 7.81 8.59 1.55
C GLN A 46 6.89 7.39 1.80
N LEU A 47 6.95 6.81 2.99
CA LEU A 47 6.16 5.65 3.39
C LEU A 47 4.69 5.99 3.58
N SER A 48 4.37 7.22 3.98
CA SER A 48 3.00 7.71 4.16
C SER A 48 2.33 8.12 2.85
N SER A 49 3.04 8.03 1.71
CA SER A 49 2.50 8.39 0.40
C SER A 49 1.39 7.45 -0.07
N ILE A 50 0.50 7.97 -0.92
CA ILE A 50 -0.55 7.19 -1.57
C ILE A 50 0.00 6.01 -2.35
N HIS A 51 1.16 6.16 -3.00
CA HIS A 51 1.80 5.08 -3.76
C HIS A 51 2.23 3.93 -2.85
N SER A 52 2.78 4.25 -1.67
CA SER A 52 3.16 3.26 -0.68
C SER A 52 1.95 2.47 -0.18
N TYR A 53 0.87 3.19 0.13
CA TYR A 53 -0.39 2.58 0.54
C TYR A 53 -0.96 1.67 -0.55
N THR A 54 -1.05 2.14 -1.79
CA THR A 54 -1.57 1.38 -2.93
C THR A 54 -0.77 0.11 -3.20
N ILE A 55 0.57 0.19 -3.14
CA ILE A 55 1.45 -0.97 -3.32
C ILE A 55 1.22 -2.01 -2.22
N LEU A 56 1.19 -1.58 -0.95
CA LEU A 56 0.96 -2.51 0.16
C LEU A 56 -0.45 -3.12 0.14
N LEU A 57 -1.47 -2.33 -0.22
CA LEU A 57 -2.84 -2.81 -0.35
C LEU A 57 -2.94 -3.87 -1.44
N PHE A 58 -2.37 -3.60 -2.62
CA PHE A 58 -2.32 -4.57 -3.71
C PHE A 58 -1.58 -5.85 -3.32
N LEU A 59 -0.42 -5.76 -2.66
CA LEU A 59 0.31 -6.95 -2.22
C LEU A 59 -0.46 -7.74 -1.14
N ALA A 60 -1.21 -7.06 -0.27
CA ALA A 60 -2.07 -7.70 0.74
C ALA A 60 -3.23 -8.46 0.08
N ASP A 61 -3.91 -7.82 -0.88
CA ASP A 61 -5.00 -8.43 -1.63
C ASP A 61 -4.48 -9.59 -2.49
N PHE A 62 -3.31 -9.43 -3.13
CA PHE A 62 -2.69 -10.49 -3.92
C PHE A 62 -2.34 -11.72 -3.06
N ALA A 63 -1.71 -11.51 -1.91
CA ALA A 63 -1.35 -12.61 -1.01
C ALA A 63 -2.55 -13.29 -0.34
N SER A 64 -3.69 -12.59 -0.24
CA SER A 64 -4.94 -13.14 0.31
C SER A 64 -5.90 -13.65 -0.76
N SER A 65 -5.62 -13.39 -2.04
CA SER A 65 -6.46 -13.86 -3.13
C SER A 65 -6.34 -15.37 -3.30
N ASP A 66 -7.48 -16.05 -3.42
CA ASP A 66 -7.55 -17.46 -3.87
C ASP A 66 -7.30 -17.58 -5.39
N LEU A 67 -6.69 -16.56 -6.01
CA LEU A 67 -6.40 -16.59 -7.43
C LEU A 67 -5.36 -17.66 -7.68
N THR A 68 -5.70 -18.60 -8.56
CA THR A 68 -4.70 -19.50 -9.13
C THR A 68 -3.72 -18.70 -9.98
N GLU A 69 -2.49 -19.19 -10.10
CA GLU A 69 -1.45 -18.61 -10.96
C GLU A 69 -1.97 -18.32 -12.38
N LYS A 70 -2.80 -19.22 -12.94
CA LYS A 70 -3.42 -19.08 -14.26
C LYS A 70 -4.42 -17.92 -14.34
N GLN A 71 -5.24 -17.73 -13.31
CA GLN A 71 -6.22 -16.63 -13.27
C GLN A 71 -5.51 -15.28 -13.14
N PHE A 72 -4.43 -15.23 -12.37
CA PHE A 72 -3.64 -14.02 -12.22
C PHE A 72 -2.86 -13.68 -13.49
N ALA A 73 -2.23 -14.66 -14.14
CA ALA A 73 -1.57 -14.46 -15.43
C ALA A 73 -2.56 -13.94 -16.50
N ALA A 74 -3.79 -14.46 -16.52
CA ALA A 74 -4.85 -13.97 -17.40
C ALA A 74 -5.29 -12.53 -17.08
N LEU A 75 -5.32 -12.15 -15.79
CA LEU A 75 -5.62 -10.77 -15.36
C LEU A 75 -4.51 -9.81 -15.81
N LEU A 76 -3.24 -10.18 -15.62
CA LEU A 76 -2.10 -9.38 -16.08
C LEU A 76 -2.09 -9.21 -17.60
N ALA A 77 -2.36 -10.27 -18.35
CA ALA A 77 -2.45 -10.22 -19.81
C ALA A 77 -3.56 -9.26 -20.30
N ARG A 78 -4.70 -9.16 -19.59
CA ARG A 78 -5.77 -8.19 -19.90
C ARG A 78 -5.35 -6.74 -19.66
N HIS A 79 -4.34 -6.52 -18.83
CA HIS A 79 -3.76 -5.21 -18.55
C HIS A 79 -2.48 -4.94 -19.34
N GLU A 80 -2.21 -5.74 -20.39
CA GLU A 80 -1.02 -5.63 -21.25
C GLU A 80 0.31 -5.77 -20.48
N VAL A 81 0.26 -6.42 -19.31
CA VAL A 81 1.44 -6.75 -18.49
C VAL A 81 1.97 -8.10 -18.98
N ASP A 82 3.12 -8.10 -19.64
CA ASP A 82 3.69 -9.31 -20.23
C ASP A 82 4.36 -10.16 -19.14
N THR A 83 3.91 -11.40 -18.98
CA THR A 83 4.20 -12.26 -17.82
C THR A 83 5.33 -13.30 -17.92
N PRO A 84 6.01 -13.60 -19.06
CA PRO A 84 6.87 -14.77 -19.17
C PRO A 84 8.05 -14.84 -18.16
N GLY A 85 8.43 -13.72 -17.54
CA GLY A 85 9.51 -13.66 -16.53
C GLY A 85 9.08 -13.24 -15.11
N ASN A 86 7.79 -13.01 -14.86
CA ASN A 86 7.34 -12.14 -13.76
C ASN A 86 6.83 -12.89 -12.51
N LEU A 87 6.56 -14.19 -12.63
CA LEU A 87 6.13 -15.08 -11.54
C LEU A 87 7.05 -16.30 -11.52
N LYS A 88 8.10 -16.32 -10.68
CA LYS A 88 8.92 -17.55 -10.49
C LYS A 88 8.49 -18.35 -9.26
N ILE A 89 7.85 -17.73 -8.25
CA ILE A 89 7.35 -18.36 -7.01
C ILE A 89 6.09 -17.63 -6.58
N PHE A 90 4.91 -18.16 -6.91
CA PHE A 90 3.63 -17.61 -6.46
C PHE A 90 3.50 -17.73 -4.92
N PRO A 91 2.95 -16.73 -4.19
CA PRO A 91 2.35 -15.46 -4.63
C PRO A 91 3.34 -14.27 -4.53
N ASN A 92 4.62 -14.45 -4.89
CA ASN A 92 5.59 -13.34 -4.90
C ASN A 92 5.73 -12.76 -6.30
N LEU A 93 5.84 -11.44 -6.39
CA LEU A 93 5.94 -10.72 -7.66
C LEU A 93 7.35 -10.25 -7.93
N SER A 94 7.76 -10.31 -9.19
CA SER A 94 9.00 -9.67 -9.61
C SER A 94 8.88 -8.15 -9.50
N GLN A 95 10.03 -7.50 -9.33
CA GLN A 95 10.08 -6.05 -9.35
C GLN A 95 9.61 -5.47 -10.70
N SER A 96 9.93 -6.15 -11.81
CA SER A 96 9.47 -5.79 -13.15
C SER A 96 7.94 -5.85 -13.26
N ALA A 97 7.31 -6.88 -12.69
CA ALA A 97 5.86 -7.00 -12.64
C ALA A 97 5.24 -5.81 -11.89
N LEU A 98 5.81 -5.44 -10.73
CA LEU A 98 5.34 -4.27 -9.96
C LEU A 98 5.52 -2.98 -10.76
N PHE A 99 6.60 -2.84 -11.54
CA PHE A 99 6.78 -1.67 -12.40
C PHE A 99 5.77 -1.58 -13.53
N GLU A 100 5.31 -2.71 -14.07
CA GLU A 100 4.30 -2.71 -15.12
C GLU A 100 2.91 -2.44 -14.53
N ILE A 101 2.56 -3.10 -13.42
CA ILE A 101 1.29 -2.90 -12.69
C ILE A 101 1.15 -1.43 -12.24
N PHE A 102 2.21 -0.85 -11.70
CA PHE A 102 2.19 0.52 -11.18
C PHE A 102 2.75 1.55 -12.16
N GLY A 103 3.25 1.16 -13.33
CA GLY A 103 3.83 2.08 -14.31
C GLY A 103 2.81 3.09 -14.84
N ASN A 104 1.54 2.69 -14.89
CA ASN A 104 0.43 3.52 -15.36
C ASN A 104 -0.08 4.53 -14.33
N ILE A 105 0.39 4.51 -13.08
CA ILE A 105 -0.07 5.43 -12.03
C ILE A 105 0.70 6.77 -12.01
N GLY A 106 1.48 7.07 -13.05
CA GLY A 106 2.20 8.34 -13.19
C GLY A 106 3.48 8.45 -12.34
N VAL A 107 4.02 7.32 -11.87
CA VAL A 107 5.22 7.27 -11.03
C VAL A 107 6.38 6.64 -11.80
N SER A 108 7.56 7.26 -11.69
CA SER A 108 8.76 6.70 -12.32
C SER A 108 9.13 5.33 -11.73
N ARG A 109 9.70 4.44 -12.56
CA ARG A 109 10.25 3.14 -12.11
C ARG A 109 11.29 3.33 -10.99
N GLU A 110 12.08 4.41 -11.09
CA GLU A 110 13.06 4.80 -10.07
C GLU A 110 12.40 5.07 -8.72
N THR A 111 11.29 5.79 -8.70
CA THR A 111 10.50 6.09 -7.49
C THR A 111 9.88 4.83 -6.91
N ILE A 112 9.25 3.97 -7.73
CA ILE A 112 8.68 2.69 -7.27
C ILE A 112 9.78 1.83 -6.64
N ARG A 113 10.95 1.74 -7.28
CA ARG A 113 12.10 0.99 -6.75
C ARG A 113 12.57 1.51 -5.39
N ARG A 114 12.74 2.83 -5.24
CA ARG A 114 13.12 3.43 -3.94
C ARG A 114 12.09 3.11 -2.86
N LEU A 115 10.80 3.18 -3.22
CA LEU A 115 9.71 2.88 -2.30
C LEU A 115 9.68 1.41 -1.89
N LEU A 116 9.88 0.48 -2.83
CA LEU A 116 9.99 -0.97 -2.52
C LEU A 116 11.20 -1.26 -1.63
N ILE A 117 12.32 -0.56 -1.82
CA ILE A 117 13.49 -0.67 -0.94
C ILE A 117 13.12 -0.24 0.48
N LEU A 118 12.50 0.93 0.64
CA LEU A 118 12.08 1.49 1.92
C LEU A 118 11.07 0.59 2.63
N LEU A 119 10.02 0.15 1.94
CA LEU A 119 9.03 -0.79 2.47
C LEU A 119 9.69 -2.05 3.04
N SER A 120 10.70 -2.57 2.34
CA SER A 120 11.43 -3.74 2.79
C SER A 120 12.38 -3.45 3.96
N GLN A 121 13.05 -2.28 3.99
CA GLN A 121 13.89 -1.87 5.12
C GLN A 121 13.09 -1.75 6.43
N HIS A 122 11.84 -1.31 6.33
CA HIS A 122 10.91 -1.24 7.46
C HIS A 122 10.14 -2.56 7.70
N GLY A 123 10.53 -3.64 7.02
CA GLY A 123 9.97 -4.97 7.22
C GLY A 123 8.50 -5.09 6.83
N LEU A 124 7.98 -4.23 5.94
CA LEU A 124 6.61 -4.28 5.42
C LEU A 124 6.48 -5.19 4.19
N VAL A 125 7.60 -5.42 3.48
CA VAL A 125 7.71 -6.29 2.31
C VAL A 125 8.90 -7.22 2.50
N ASP A 126 8.68 -8.52 2.26
CA ASP A 126 9.70 -9.54 2.32
C ASP A 126 10.41 -9.69 0.96
N ARG A 127 11.74 -9.76 1.01
CA ARG A 127 12.60 -10.07 -0.15
C ARG A 127 12.88 -11.56 -0.13
N VAL A 128 12.33 -12.28 -1.10
CA VAL A 128 12.36 -13.76 -1.12
C VAL A 128 13.61 -14.31 -1.82
N SER A 129 14.30 -13.48 -2.61
CA SER A 129 15.50 -13.86 -3.36
C SER A 129 16.75 -13.05 -2.93
N LYS A 130 17.91 -13.73 -2.87
CA LYS A 130 19.26 -13.19 -2.58
C LYS A 130 20.16 -13.13 -3.84
N GLY A 131 19.61 -12.84 -5.02
CA GLY A 131 20.41 -12.61 -6.22
C GLY A 131 21.00 -11.18 -6.26
N PRO A 132 22.27 -10.96 -6.65
CA PRO A 132 22.78 -9.61 -6.94
C PRO A 132 22.23 -9.09 -8.28
N PRO A 133 21.92 -7.78 -8.43
CA PRO A 133 21.99 -6.71 -7.42
C PRO A 133 20.63 -6.36 -6.79
N PHE A 134 19.52 -7.04 -7.13
CA PHE A 134 18.19 -6.73 -6.60
C PHE A 134 17.40 -8.00 -6.24
N PRO A 135 16.57 -7.94 -5.18
CA PRO A 135 15.67 -9.04 -4.83
C PRO A 135 14.66 -9.25 -5.97
N ASP A 136 14.82 -10.35 -6.70
CA ASP A 136 13.98 -10.74 -7.85
C ASP A 136 12.50 -10.91 -7.51
N GLN A 137 12.14 -10.99 -6.23
CA GLN A 137 10.78 -11.24 -5.78
C GLN A 137 10.45 -10.56 -4.46
N LEU A 138 9.27 -9.96 -4.45
CA LEU A 138 8.72 -9.18 -3.35
C LEU A 138 7.34 -9.75 -3.01
N GLY A 139 7.13 -9.99 -1.72
CA GLY A 139 5.83 -10.38 -1.14
C GLY A 139 5.53 -9.49 0.05
N ILE A 140 4.25 -9.32 0.40
CA ILE A 140 3.92 -8.59 1.63
C ILE A 140 4.38 -9.38 2.85
N SER A 141 5.01 -8.70 3.81
CA SER A 141 5.42 -9.36 5.05
C SER A 141 4.26 -9.53 6.02
N LYS A 142 4.45 -10.37 7.05
CA LYS A 142 3.49 -10.46 8.16
C LYS A 142 3.21 -9.10 8.83
N SER A 143 4.24 -8.24 8.92
CA SER A 143 4.10 -6.90 9.49
C SER A 143 3.34 -5.97 8.54
N GLY A 144 3.56 -6.08 7.23
CA GLY A 144 2.78 -5.38 6.21
C GLY A 144 1.30 -5.75 6.25
N ILE A 145 0.98 -7.04 6.28
CA ILE A 145 -0.41 -7.54 6.41
C ILE A 145 -1.06 -7.00 7.69
N LYS A 146 -0.35 -7.06 8.82
CA LYS A 146 -0.85 -6.52 10.09
C LYS A 146 -1.08 -5.00 10.03
N LEU A 147 -0.23 -4.26 9.34
CA LEU A 147 -0.39 -2.82 9.17
C LEU A 147 -1.66 -2.51 8.36
N ILE A 148 -1.83 -3.12 7.19
CA ILE A 148 -3.04 -2.93 6.36
C ILE A 148 -4.30 -3.40 7.10
N GLY A 149 -4.24 -4.51 7.83
CA GLY A 149 -5.35 -4.96 8.68
C GLY A 149 -5.71 -3.98 9.80
N ARG A 150 -4.74 -3.28 10.39
CA ARG A 150 -4.99 -2.21 11.38
C ARG A 150 -5.66 -0.99 10.73
N VAL A 151 -5.22 -0.62 9.53
CA VAL A 151 -5.84 0.46 8.74
C VAL A 151 -7.30 0.13 8.44
N GLY A 152 -7.58 -1.08 7.93
CA GLY A 152 -8.94 -1.52 7.65
C GLY A 152 -9.85 -1.51 8.90
N LYS A 153 -9.37 -2.01 10.04
CA LYS A 153 -10.11 -1.97 11.32
C LYS A 153 -10.41 -0.54 11.78
N LYS A 154 -9.45 0.39 11.62
CA LYS A 154 -9.67 1.80 11.95
C LYS A 154 -10.69 2.44 11.01
N LEU A 155 -10.59 2.16 9.71
CA LEU A 155 -11.52 2.69 8.72
C LEU A 155 -12.97 2.29 9.03
N VAL A 156 -13.19 1.00 9.33
CA VAL A 156 -14.52 0.50 9.76
C VAL A 156 -15.02 1.22 11.01
N LYS A 157 -14.14 1.45 11.99
CA LYS A 157 -14.49 2.18 13.23
C LYS A 157 -14.79 3.66 12.98
N GLU A 158 -14.04 4.33 12.12
CA GLU A 158 -14.25 5.74 11.80
C GLU A 158 -15.54 5.94 10.99
N ILE A 159 -15.79 5.08 9.98
CA ILE A 159 -17.06 5.07 9.24
C ILE A 159 -18.24 4.76 10.18
N GLY A 160 -18.08 3.78 11.09
CA GLY A 160 -19.13 3.42 12.06
C GLY A 160 -19.45 4.52 13.08
N LYS A 161 -18.45 5.29 13.51
CA LYS A 161 -18.64 6.45 14.38
C LYS A 161 -19.38 7.57 13.67
N GLU A 162 -19.08 7.83 12.40
CA GLU A 162 -19.75 8.90 11.65
C GLU A 162 -21.21 8.58 11.34
N LYS A 163 -21.56 7.29 11.11
CA LYS A 163 -22.97 6.87 11.06
C LYS A 163 -23.71 7.15 12.37
N ALA A 164 -23.04 7.08 13.53
CA ALA A 164 -23.65 7.40 14.82
C ALA A 164 -23.91 8.91 15.02
N PHE A 165 -23.21 9.79 14.28
CA PHE A 165 -23.42 11.24 14.31
C PHE A 165 -24.38 11.76 13.24
N ALA A 166 -24.79 10.93 12.27
CA ALA A 166 -25.82 11.29 11.29
C ALA A 166 -27.26 11.18 11.85
N TYR A 167 -27.41 10.76 13.12
CA TYR A 167 -28.69 10.59 13.82
C TYR A 167 -28.85 11.52 15.05
N LEU A 168 -27.99 12.54 15.19
CA LEU A 168 -28.11 13.60 16.20
C LEU A 168 -28.27 14.96 15.51
#